data_AF-A0A8S1BA95-F1
#
_entry.id   AF-A0A8S1BA95-F1
#
_cell.length_a   1.000
_cell.length_b   1.000
_cell.length_c   1.000
_cell.angle_alpha   90.00
_cell.angle_beta   90.00
_cell.angle_gamma   90.00
#
_symmetry.space_group_name_H-M   'P 1'
#
loop_
_entity.id
_entity.type
_entity.pdbx_description
1 polymer ?
#
loop_
_entity_poly.entity_id
_entity_poly.type
_entity_poly.pdbx_seq_one_letter_code
_entity_poly.pdbx_strand_id
1 'polypeptide(L)'
;MFAASAAPDDSWRKCYGVHSYMMQCCTGITTREITERKDLKECFEKSKPGPPPPFSCEVDKCIGKKFGYYGDDGFEKEAFTSFIEEKIVDNEALVAAIKKKCINGDLSKYGHPDMCDIMKMQICFNNQFLKECPKWSNEGRCEGFEEIIVPECVFDD
;
A
#
# COMPACT_ATOMS: atom_id res chain seq x y z
N MET A 1 -19.44 14.11 32.12
CA MET A 1 -18.12 13.92 31.50
C MET A 1 -18.35 13.40 30.09
N PHE A 2 -18.33 14.28 29.09
CA PHE A 2 -18.43 13.86 27.69
C PHE A 2 -17.00 13.59 27.22
N ALA A 3 -16.70 12.33 26.92
CA ALA A 3 -15.47 11.98 26.23
C ALA A 3 -15.54 12.62 24.84
N ALA A 4 -14.65 13.57 24.57
CA ALA A 4 -14.40 14.03 23.21
C ALA A 4 -13.77 12.85 22.46
N SER A 5 -14.55 12.21 21.59
CA SER A 5 -14.00 11.29 20.60
C SER A 5 -13.08 12.10 19.69
N ALA A 6 -11.77 11.88 19.79
CA ALA A 6 -10.82 12.42 18.83
C ALA A 6 -11.30 12.03 17.42
N ALA A 7 -11.43 13.02 16.53
CA ALA A 7 -11.69 12.73 15.13
C ALA A 7 -10.60 11.77 14.61
N PRO A 8 -10.95 10.80 13.74
CA PRO A 8 -9.94 9.94 13.13
C PRO A 8 -8.86 10.82 12.51
N ASP A 9 -7.60 10.59 12.89
CA ASP A 9 -6.46 11.31 12.34
C ASP A 9 -6.46 11.15 10.80
N ASP A 10 -6.64 12.26 10.09
CA ASP A 10 -6.67 12.32 8.63
C ASP A 10 -5.27 12.16 8.00
N SER A 11 -4.22 11.89 8.80
CA SER A 11 -2.85 11.62 8.35
C SER A 11 -2.79 10.55 7.25
N TRP A 12 -3.60 9.48 7.35
CA TRP A 12 -3.66 8.44 6.33
C TRP A 12 -4.07 8.98 4.95
N ARG A 13 -4.88 10.04 4.85
CA ARG A 13 -5.28 10.65 3.57
C ARG A 13 -4.10 11.35 2.91
N LYS A 14 -3.29 12.05 3.70
CA LYS A 14 -2.06 12.71 3.21
C LYS A 14 -1.08 11.67 2.67
N CYS A 15 -1.00 10.52 3.33
CA CYS A 15 -0.05 9.48 2.97
C CYS A 15 -0.51 8.62 1.80
N TYR A 16 -1.78 8.20 1.78
CA TYR A 16 -2.33 7.35 0.72
C TYR A 16 -2.22 7.96 -0.68
N GLY A 17 -2.56 9.26 -0.81
CA GLY A 17 -2.53 9.94 -2.10
C GLY A 17 -1.14 10.14 -2.68
N VAL A 18 -0.10 10.08 -1.85
CA VAL A 18 1.26 10.43 -2.25
C VAL A 18 2.18 9.20 -2.28
N HIS A 19 1.83 8.10 -1.58
CA HIS A 19 2.61 6.85 -1.57
C HIS A 19 2.96 6.32 -2.96
N SER A 20 2.01 6.30 -3.89
CA SER A 20 2.23 5.77 -5.26
C SER A 20 3.29 6.57 -6.03
N TYR A 21 3.38 7.88 -5.78
CA TYR A 21 4.39 8.75 -6.36
C TYR A 21 5.73 8.61 -5.62
N MET A 22 5.70 8.54 -4.29
CA MET A 22 6.89 8.42 -3.44
C MET A 22 7.66 7.13 -3.68
N MET A 23 6.97 6.02 -3.95
CA MET A 23 7.61 4.75 -4.27
C MET A 23 8.56 4.85 -5.48
N GLN A 24 8.31 5.78 -6.41
CA GLN A 24 9.17 6.01 -7.57
C GLN A 24 10.50 6.70 -7.22
N CYS A 25 10.59 7.30 -6.02
CA CYS A 25 11.80 7.89 -5.49
C CYS A 25 12.64 6.89 -4.70
N CYS A 26 12.09 5.73 -4.34
CA CYS A 26 12.88 4.64 -3.79
C CYS A 26 13.59 3.88 -4.91
N THR A 27 14.90 3.71 -4.75
CA THR A 27 15.77 2.96 -5.66
C THR A 27 16.41 1.79 -4.93
N GLY A 28 16.76 0.73 -5.67
CA GLY A 28 17.41 -0.45 -5.09
C GLY A 28 16.46 -1.52 -4.57
N ILE A 29 15.16 -1.42 -4.86
CA ILE A 29 14.24 -2.56 -4.79
C ILE A 29 13.95 -3.00 -6.22
N THR A 30 14.42 -4.19 -6.57
CA THR A 30 14.08 -4.84 -7.83
C THR A 30 12.77 -5.60 -7.65
N THR A 31 11.71 -5.03 -8.21
CA THR A 31 10.49 -5.79 -8.43
C THR A 31 10.61 -6.54 -9.76
N ARG A 32 10.36 -7.85 -9.77
CA ARG A 32 10.15 -8.58 -11.02
C ARG A 32 9.04 -7.84 -11.78
N GLU A 33 9.28 -7.56 -13.05
CA GLU A 33 8.27 -6.93 -13.90
C GLU A 33 6.96 -7.69 -13.70
N ILE A 34 5.89 -6.94 -13.44
CA ILE A 34 4.54 -7.43 -13.64
C ILE A 34 4.40 -7.52 -15.17
N THR A 35 5.05 -8.51 -15.78
CA THR A 35 5.26 -8.72 -17.22
C THR A 35 3.97 -8.81 -18.01
N GLU A 36 2.85 -8.84 -17.31
CA GLU A 36 1.53 -8.66 -17.85
C GLU A 36 0.92 -7.47 -17.10
N ARG A 37 0.97 -6.26 -17.68
CA ARG A 37 -0.15 -5.33 -17.51
C ARG A 37 -1.37 -6.02 -18.11
N LYS A 38 -1.89 -7.01 -17.39
CA LYS A 38 -2.96 -7.93 -17.74
C LYS A 38 -4.24 -7.12 -17.69
N ASP A 39 -4.43 -6.27 -18.69
CA ASP A 39 -5.56 -5.36 -18.87
C ASP A 39 -6.14 -4.81 -17.55
N LEU A 40 -5.28 -4.27 -16.67
CA LEU A 40 -5.76 -3.59 -15.45
C LEU A 40 -6.63 -2.38 -15.81
N LYS A 41 -6.58 -1.93 -17.07
CA LYS A 41 -7.46 -0.92 -17.64
C LYS A 41 -8.92 -1.18 -17.29
N GLU A 42 -9.39 -2.43 -17.32
CA GLU A 42 -10.78 -2.75 -16.97
C GLU A 42 -11.12 -2.49 -15.49
N CYS A 43 -10.14 -2.61 -14.60
CA CYS A 43 -10.30 -2.30 -13.18
C CYS A 43 -10.50 -0.79 -12.97
N PHE A 44 -9.88 0.04 -13.82
CA PHE A 44 -10.02 1.50 -13.76
C PHE A 44 -11.20 2.02 -14.60
N GLU A 45 -11.60 1.35 -15.68
CA GLU A 45 -12.71 1.78 -16.55
C GLU A 45 -14.07 1.78 -15.84
N LYS A 46 -14.24 0.92 -14.84
CA LYS A 46 -15.46 0.87 -14.02
C LYS A 46 -15.47 1.92 -12.91
N SER A 47 -14.32 2.56 -12.63
CA SER A 47 -14.26 3.66 -11.68
C SER A 47 -14.81 4.92 -12.35
N LYS A 48 -15.86 5.52 -11.77
CA LYS A 48 -16.48 6.73 -12.34
C LYS A 48 -15.44 7.86 -12.40
N PRO A 49 -15.38 8.65 -13.48
CA PRO A 49 -14.59 9.88 -13.49
C PRO A 49 -15.12 10.82 -12.40
N GLY A 50 -14.28 11.10 -11.42
CA GLY A 50 -14.59 11.87 -10.21
C GLY A 50 -13.61 11.50 -9.11
N PRO A 51 -13.52 12.27 -8.01
CA PRO A 51 -12.79 11.79 -6.84
C PRO A 51 -13.44 10.46 -6.45
N PRO A 52 -12.68 9.35 -6.35
CA PRO A 52 -13.24 8.11 -5.84
C PRO A 52 -13.92 8.44 -4.51
N PRO A 53 -15.09 7.85 -4.20
CA PRO A 53 -15.53 7.88 -2.81
C PRO A 53 -14.34 7.44 -1.97
N PRO A 54 -14.04 8.08 -0.83
CA PRO A 54 -12.76 7.96 -0.13
C PRO A 54 -12.35 6.51 0.23
N PHE A 55 -13.24 5.53 0.00
CA PHE A 55 -13.16 4.13 0.38
C PHE A 55 -13.69 3.17 -0.71
N SER A 56 -13.63 3.55 -2.00
CA SER A 56 -14.03 2.65 -3.09
C SER A 56 -13.02 1.50 -3.26
N CYS A 57 -13.34 0.35 -2.69
CA CYS A 57 -12.49 -0.85 -2.74
C CYS A 57 -12.49 -1.60 -4.08
N GLU A 58 -13.37 -1.23 -5.01
CA GLU A 58 -13.65 -2.04 -6.20
C GLU A 58 -12.45 -2.15 -7.16
N VAL A 59 -11.63 -1.10 -7.23
CA VAL A 59 -10.39 -1.11 -8.02
C VAL A 59 -9.40 -2.10 -7.41
N ASP A 60 -9.13 -2.00 -6.11
CA ASP A 60 -8.16 -2.84 -5.42
C ASP A 60 -8.59 -4.30 -5.42
N LYS A 61 -9.87 -4.58 -5.19
CA LYS A 61 -10.45 -5.93 -5.34
C LYS A 61 -10.27 -6.48 -6.75
N CYS A 62 -10.51 -5.68 -7.79
CA CYS A 62 -10.32 -6.11 -9.17
C CYS A 62 -8.86 -6.45 -9.47
N ILE A 63 -7.94 -5.60 -9.01
CA ILE A 63 -6.50 -5.81 -9.13
C ILE A 63 -6.09 -7.10 -8.39
N GLY A 64 -6.58 -7.30 -7.17
CA GLY A 64 -6.31 -8.50 -6.40
C GLY A 64 -6.84 -9.78 -7.03
N LYS A 65 -8.02 -9.73 -7.66
CA LYS A 65 -8.57 -10.84 -8.44
C LYS A 65 -7.69 -11.18 -9.64
N LYS A 66 -7.20 -10.17 -10.38
CA LYS A 66 -6.29 -10.35 -11.52
C LYS A 66 -4.97 -11.02 -11.12
N PHE A 67 -4.48 -10.70 -9.93
CA PHE A 67 -3.23 -11.25 -9.40
C PHE A 67 -3.42 -12.50 -8.53
N GLY A 68 -4.65 -12.93 -8.29
CA GLY A 68 -4.97 -14.16 -7.56
C GLY A 68 -4.90 -14.07 -6.04
N TYR A 69 -4.77 -12.86 -5.46
CA TYR A 69 -4.74 -12.66 -4.01
C TYR A 69 -6.05 -12.08 -3.44
N TYR A 70 -7.12 -12.07 -4.24
CA TYR A 70 -8.46 -11.73 -3.78
C TYR A 70 -9.46 -12.69 -4.42
N GLY A 71 -10.24 -13.38 -3.59
CA GLY A 71 -11.24 -14.38 -3.97
C GLY A 71 -12.68 -13.90 -3.76
N ASP A 72 -13.62 -14.84 -3.74
CA ASP A 72 -15.03 -14.57 -3.40
C ASP A 72 -15.23 -14.40 -1.88
N ASP A 73 -14.38 -15.05 -1.07
CA ASP A 73 -14.38 -14.96 0.39
C ASP A 73 -13.60 -13.74 0.93
N GLY A 74 -12.92 -13.00 0.05
CA GLY A 74 -12.21 -11.78 0.39
C GLY A 74 -10.72 -11.81 0.06
N PHE A 75 -9.91 -11.18 0.91
CA PHE A 75 -8.48 -11.05 0.71
C PHE A 75 -7.73 -12.31 1.15
N GLU A 76 -6.95 -12.89 0.23
CA GLU A 76 -6.25 -14.16 0.41
C GLU A 76 -4.81 -13.93 0.86
N LYS A 77 -4.58 -13.90 2.17
CA LYS A 77 -3.27 -13.58 2.80
C LYS A 77 -2.13 -14.48 2.31
N GLU A 78 -2.36 -15.77 2.16
CA GLU A 78 -1.33 -16.72 1.70
C GLU A 78 -0.96 -16.46 0.23
N ALA A 79 -1.97 -16.26 -0.63
CA ALA A 79 -1.73 -15.91 -2.03
C ALA A 79 -1.00 -14.57 -2.18
N PHE A 80 -1.33 -13.57 -1.33
CA PHE A 80 -0.58 -12.32 -1.28
C PHE A 80 0.86 -12.52 -0.81
N THR A 81 1.10 -13.42 0.14
CA THR A 81 2.45 -13.77 0.59
C THR A 81 3.28 -14.33 -0.56
N SER A 82 2.74 -15.32 -1.28
CA SER A 82 3.44 -15.89 -2.45
C SER A 82 3.65 -14.83 -3.53
N PHE A 83 2.69 -13.94 -3.74
CA PHE A 83 2.84 -12.83 -4.68
C PHE A 83 4.01 -11.91 -4.31
N ILE A 84 4.13 -11.45 -3.06
CA ILE A 84 5.24 -10.57 -2.67
C ILE A 84 6.60 -11.27 -2.73
N GLU A 85 6.68 -12.55 -2.37
CA GLU A 85 7.92 -13.35 -2.46
C GLU A 85 8.36 -13.55 -3.91
N GLU A 86 7.41 -13.73 -4.82
CA GLU A 86 7.69 -13.87 -6.25
C GLU A 86 8.10 -12.53 -6.88
N LYS A 87 7.52 -11.42 -6.42
CA LYS A 87 7.69 -10.12 -7.04
C LYS A 87 8.85 -9.31 -6.47
N ILE A 88 9.20 -9.44 -5.20
CA ILE A 88 10.33 -8.71 -4.60
C ILE A 88 11.55 -9.62 -4.64
N VAL A 89 12.51 -9.30 -5.51
CA VAL A 89 13.59 -10.23 -5.86
C VAL A 89 14.82 -10.08 -4.98
N ASP A 90 15.09 -8.88 -4.47
CA ASP A 90 16.37 -8.51 -3.87
C ASP A 90 16.26 -7.78 -2.52
N ASN A 91 15.09 -7.81 -1.88
CA ASN A 91 14.88 -7.16 -0.59
C ASN A 91 14.15 -8.08 0.41
N GLU A 92 14.91 -8.98 1.04
CA GLU A 92 14.39 -9.91 2.06
C GLU A 92 13.86 -9.17 3.31
N ALA A 93 14.46 -8.03 3.66
CA ALA A 93 14.04 -7.21 4.80
C ALA A 93 12.62 -6.68 4.60
N LEU A 94 12.33 -6.16 3.40
CA LEU A 94 10.99 -5.73 3.01
C LEU A 94 9.98 -6.89 3.04
N VAL A 95 10.32 -8.04 2.48
CA VAL A 95 9.43 -9.22 2.50
C VAL A 95 9.12 -9.65 3.93
N ALA A 96 10.14 -9.69 4.80
CA ALA A 96 9.98 -10.02 6.22
C ALA A 96 9.11 -8.98 6.96
N ALA A 97 9.31 -7.68 6.68
CA ALA A 97 8.53 -6.60 7.25
C ALA A 97 7.05 -6.69 6.84
N ILE A 98 6.76 -6.89 5.55
CA ILE A 98 5.37 -7.03 5.06
C ILE A 98 4.69 -8.24 5.70
N LYS A 99 5.35 -9.39 5.76
CA LYS A 99 4.79 -10.59 6.42
C LYS A 99 4.48 -10.33 7.89
N LYS A 100 5.42 -9.73 8.62
CA LYS A 100 5.28 -9.48 10.06
C LYS A 100 4.24 -8.42 10.38
N LYS A 101 4.23 -7.31 9.64
CA LYS A 101 3.45 -6.10 9.96
C LYS A 101 2.12 -6.01 9.25
N CYS A 102 2.06 -6.50 8.00
CA CYS A 102 0.85 -6.39 7.20
C CYS A 102 0.05 -7.69 7.22
N ILE A 103 0.68 -8.82 6.90
CA ILE A 103 -0.03 -10.10 6.73
C ILE A 103 -0.44 -10.69 8.09
N ASN A 104 0.53 -10.80 8.99
CA ASN A 104 0.34 -11.34 10.35
C ASN A 104 0.05 -10.26 11.39
N GLY A 105 0.10 -9.00 11.00
CA GLY A 105 -0.14 -7.87 11.90
C GLY A 105 -1.60 -7.41 11.92
N ASP A 106 -1.83 -6.35 12.68
CA ASP A 106 -3.14 -5.72 12.84
C ASP A 106 -3.35 -4.65 11.76
N LEU A 107 -4.16 -4.99 10.75
CA LEU A 107 -4.49 -4.07 9.66
C LEU A 107 -5.36 -2.89 10.13
N SER A 108 -6.03 -2.97 11.28
CA SER A 108 -6.90 -1.88 11.77
C SER A 108 -6.13 -0.60 12.11
N LYS A 109 -4.81 -0.72 12.30
CA LYS A 109 -3.88 0.41 12.47
C LYS A 109 -3.65 1.20 11.19
N TYR A 110 -3.97 0.62 10.03
CA TYR A 110 -3.72 1.22 8.73
C TYR A 110 -5.02 1.72 8.13
N GLY A 111 -5.18 3.05 8.09
CA GLY A 111 -6.32 3.70 7.47
C GLY A 111 -7.60 3.74 8.32
N HIS A 112 -8.71 4.18 7.71
CA HIS A 112 -9.98 4.37 8.43
C HIS A 112 -10.67 3.01 8.72
N PRO A 113 -11.41 2.86 9.83
CA PRO A 113 -12.14 1.63 10.15
C PRO A 113 -13.03 1.11 9.00
N ASP A 114 -13.68 2.03 8.28
CA ASP A 114 -14.58 1.73 7.15
C ASP A 114 -13.87 1.35 5.85
N MET A 115 -12.53 1.41 5.79
CA MET A 115 -11.79 0.86 4.65
C MET A 115 -11.86 -0.66 4.62
N CYS A 116 -11.93 -1.23 3.43
CA CYS A 116 -11.74 -2.66 3.26
C CYS A 116 -10.29 -3.08 3.52
N ASP A 117 -10.12 -4.34 3.93
CA ASP A 117 -8.83 -4.90 4.30
C ASP A 117 -7.79 -4.84 3.18
N ILE A 118 -8.19 -4.94 1.91
CA ILE A 118 -7.25 -4.83 0.79
C ILE A 118 -6.63 -3.42 0.67
N MET A 119 -7.39 -2.36 0.96
CA MET A 119 -6.85 -1.00 1.00
C MET A 119 -5.92 -0.81 2.21
N LYS A 120 -6.31 -1.31 3.38
CA LYS A 120 -5.47 -1.28 4.60
C LYS A 120 -4.17 -2.04 4.38
N MET A 121 -4.24 -3.20 3.72
CA MET A 121 -3.08 -4.00 3.30
C MET A 121 -2.17 -3.21 2.36
N GLN A 122 -2.72 -2.53 1.35
CA GLN A 122 -1.94 -1.71 0.43
C GLN A 122 -1.27 -0.52 1.12
N ILE A 123 -1.96 0.13 2.07
CA ILE A 123 -1.36 1.17 2.91
C ILE A 123 -0.20 0.59 3.70
N CYS A 124 -0.40 -0.54 4.39
CA CYS A 124 0.67 -1.18 5.14
C CYS A 124 1.86 -1.57 4.25
N PHE A 125 1.58 -2.17 3.09
CA PHE A 125 2.60 -2.54 2.12
C PHE A 125 3.43 -1.33 1.69
N ASN A 126 2.76 -0.23 1.30
CA ASN A 126 3.43 1.00 0.90
C ASN A 126 4.29 1.55 2.05
N ASN A 127 3.79 1.53 3.29
CA ASN A 127 4.56 1.96 4.45
C ASN A 127 5.84 1.14 4.64
N GLN A 128 5.73 -0.20 4.57
CA GLN A 128 6.92 -1.04 4.71
C GLN A 128 7.87 -0.84 3.52
N PHE A 129 7.35 -0.64 2.31
CA PHE A 129 8.16 -0.36 1.13
C PHE A 129 8.99 0.92 1.29
N LEU A 130 8.38 1.99 1.81
CA LEU A 130 9.08 3.25 2.05
C LEU A 130 10.08 3.12 3.22
N LYS A 131 9.70 2.42 4.31
CA LYS A 131 10.57 2.22 5.48
C LYS A 131 11.81 1.38 5.17
N GLU A 132 11.62 0.33 4.38
CA GLU A 132 12.69 -0.61 4.00
C GLU A 132 13.35 -0.22 2.67
N CYS A 133 13.16 1.02 2.22
CA CYS A 133 13.79 1.54 1.02
C CYS A 133 15.31 1.58 1.21
N PRO A 134 16.10 0.84 0.42
CA PRO A 134 17.55 0.78 0.60
C PRO A 134 18.25 2.09 0.24
N LYS A 135 17.67 2.84 -0.73
CA LYS A 135 18.25 4.09 -1.21
C LYS A 135 17.18 5.01 -1.77
N TRP A 136 17.09 6.21 -1.22
CA TRP A 136 16.27 7.28 -1.77
C TRP A 136 17.01 8.05 -2.86
N SER A 137 16.31 8.33 -3.96
CA SER A 137 16.73 9.33 -4.94
C SER A 137 16.50 10.71 -4.35
N ASN A 138 17.51 11.58 -4.44
CA ASN A 138 17.40 12.98 -4.05
C ASN A 138 17.39 13.91 -5.27
N GLU A 139 17.01 13.40 -6.44
CA GLU A 139 17.06 14.14 -7.69
C GLU A 139 15.70 14.73 -8.08
N GLY A 140 15.71 15.99 -8.50
CA GLY A 140 14.56 16.70 -9.07
C GLY A 140 13.36 16.65 -8.14
N ARG A 141 12.29 15.99 -8.59
CA ARG A 141 11.05 15.91 -7.83
C ARG A 141 11.17 15.06 -6.56
N CYS A 142 12.26 14.30 -6.40
CA CYS A 142 12.48 13.41 -5.26
C CYS A 142 13.27 14.05 -4.10
N GLU A 143 13.73 15.29 -4.28
CA GLU A 143 14.56 16.00 -3.32
C GLU A 143 13.86 16.18 -1.95
N GLY A 144 14.53 15.79 -0.87
CA GLY A 144 14.04 15.96 0.50
C GLY A 144 12.88 15.04 0.93
N PHE A 145 12.48 14.06 0.12
CA PHE A 145 11.32 13.22 0.46
C PHE A 145 11.56 12.31 1.67
N GLU A 146 12.74 11.72 1.79
CA GLU A 146 13.07 10.82 2.91
C GLU A 146 12.84 11.52 4.26
N GLU A 147 13.25 12.79 4.35
CA GLU A 147 13.22 13.58 5.59
C GLU A 147 11.80 14.03 5.99
N ILE A 148 10.90 14.19 5.02
CA ILE A 148 9.54 14.71 5.27
C ILE A 148 8.55 13.56 5.45
N ILE A 149 8.66 12.51 4.65
CA ILE A 149 7.56 11.57 4.42
C ILE A 149 7.69 10.31 5.25
N VAL A 150 8.91 9.77 5.38
CA VAL A 150 9.14 8.61 6.24
C VAL A 150 8.63 8.87 7.67
N PRO A 151 8.88 10.04 8.31
CA PRO A 151 8.34 10.29 9.64
C PRO A 151 6.83 10.58 9.68
N GLU A 152 6.24 11.17 8.63
CA GLU A 152 4.82 11.56 8.63
C GLU A 152 3.86 10.43 8.20
N CYS A 153 4.36 9.45 7.44
CA CYS A 153 3.54 8.44 6.78
C CYS A 153 3.86 7.00 7.15
N VAL A 154 4.95 6.76 7.87
CA VAL A 154 5.23 5.44 8.45
C VAL A 154 4.57 5.37 9.83
N PHE A 155 3.46 4.64 9.91
CA PHE A 155 2.84 4.29 11.19
C PHE A 155 3.74 3.27 11.92
N ASP A 156 4.33 3.68 13.05
CA ASP A 156 5.00 2.76 13.98
C ASP A 156 3.98 2.00 14.85
N ASP A 157 4.40 0.86 15.43
CA ASP A 157 3.54 -0.07 16.18
C ASP A 157 2.91 0.51 17.46
#